data_AF-A0A5X6ELH7-F1
#
_entry.id   AF-A0A5X6ELH7-F1
#
_cell.length_a   1.000
_cell.length_b   1.000
_cell.length_c   1.000
_cell.angle_alpha   90.00
_cell.angle_beta   90.00
_cell.angle_gamma   90.00
#
_symmetry.space_group_name_H-M   'P 1'
#
loop_
_entity.id
_entity.type
_entity.pdbx_description
1 polymer ?
#
loop_
_entity_poly.entity_id
_entity_poly.type
_entity_poly.pdbx_seq_one_letter_code
_entity_poly.pdbx_strand_id
1 'polypeptide(L)'
;MYASRGDISVQEIAGKTGPSYGAVSYILYAASRKTRQLYTWVRFIEFETEERVRFGIQAELVDARRTCLERLTSEPCTQDIWLLDGTHFTARNIYFTERITSADARNRRGWQNVTAPG
;
A
#
# COMPACT_ATOMS: atom_id res chain seq x y z
N MET A 1 11.66 0.83 -15.88
CA MET A 1 12.33 1.69 -14.89
C MET A 1 11.31 2.06 -13.83
N TYR A 2 11.44 1.55 -12.60
CA TYR A 2 10.47 1.80 -11.52
C TYR A 2 10.62 3.23 -10.99
N ALA A 3 9.62 4.07 -11.27
CA ALA A 3 9.46 5.36 -10.65
C ALA A 3 8.85 5.19 -9.25
N SER A 4 9.67 4.99 -8.22
CA SER A 4 9.23 5.08 -6.82
C SER A 4 9.80 6.34 -6.18
N ARG A 5 9.19 7.49 -6.48
CA ARG A 5 9.29 8.69 -5.64
C ARG A 5 8.07 8.71 -4.72
N GLY A 6 8.23 8.26 -3.47
CA GLY A 6 7.27 8.54 -2.41
C GLY A 6 7.31 7.60 -1.22
N ASP A 7 7.32 6.28 -1.47
CA ASP A 7 6.98 5.31 -0.44
C ASP A 7 8.02 4.17 -0.37
N ILE A 8 8.45 3.80 0.84
CA ILE A 8 9.41 2.71 1.10
C ILE A 8 8.85 1.77 2.18
N SER A 9 8.99 0.46 1.99
CA SER A 9 8.55 -0.51 3.01
C SER A 9 9.57 -0.66 4.14
N VAL A 10 9.11 -1.07 5.33
CA VAL A 10 10.00 -1.39 6.46
C VAL A 10 10.99 -2.48 6.10
N GLN A 11 10.55 -3.46 5.32
CA GLN A 11 11.38 -4.58 4.89
C GLN A 11 12.52 -4.11 3.96
N GLU A 12 12.25 -3.17 3.06
CA GLU A 12 13.30 -2.54 2.26
C GLU A 12 14.25 -1.69 3.10
N ILE A 13 13.75 -0.95 4.09
CA ILE A 13 14.62 -0.20 5.01
C ILE A 13 15.53 -1.18 5.75
N ALA A 14 15.00 -2.25 6.32
CA ALA A 14 15.78 -3.27 7.01
C ALA A 14 16.86 -3.87 6.09
N GLY A 15 16.48 -4.27 4.87
CA GLY A 15 17.42 -4.80 3.88
C GLY A 15 18.50 -3.82 3.44
N LYS A 16 18.22 -2.50 3.44
CA LYS A 16 19.18 -1.47 3.04
C LYS A 16 20.04 -0.94 4.19
N THR A 17 19.56 -1.00 5.42
CA THR A 17 20.21 -0.36 6.58
C THR A 17 20.93 -1.34 7.49
N GLY A 18 20.56 -2.62 7.47
CA GLY A 18 21.18 -3.67 8.29
C GLY A 18 20.40 -4.08 9.54
N PRO A 19 19.72 -3.18 10.28
CA PRO A 19 18.83 -3.57 11.38
C PRO A 19 17.72 -4.53 10.95
N SER A 20 17.27 -5.35 11.90
CA SER A 20 16.12 -6.23 11.69
C SER A 20 14.83 -5.44 11.51
N TYR A 21 13.83 -6.07 10.87
CA TYR A 21 12.49 -5.50 10.70
C TYR A 21 11.91 -4.93 12.00
N GLY A 22 12.06 -5.66 13.12
CA GLY A 22 11.58 -5.23 14.43
C GLY A 22 12.31 -3.99 14.95
N ALA A 23 13.63 -3.91 14.75
CA ALA A 23 14.42 -2.75 15.15
C ALA A 23 14.04 -1.50 14.33
N VAL A 24 13.88 -1.65 13.01
CA VAL A 24 13.39 -0.56 12.15
C VAL A 24 12.00 -0.10 12.57
N SER A 25 11.07 -1.04 12.80
CA SER A 25 9.71 -0.73 13.25
C SER A 25 9.71 0.05 14.57
N TYR A 26 10.54 -0.39 15.53
CA TYR A 26 10.66 0.28 16.82
C TYR A 26 11.27 1.69 16.70
N ILE A 27 12.32 1.86 15.88
CA ILE A 27 12.95 3.16 15.65
C ILE A 27 11.94 4.14 15.04
N LEU A 28 11.20 3.72 14.03
CA LEU A 28 10.17 4.54 13.37
C LEU A 28 9.05 4.92 14.33
N TYR A 29 8.63 3.97 15.17
CA TYR A 29 7.63 4.20 16.21
C TYR A 29 8.12 5.20 17.28
N ALA A 30 9.36 5.06 17.76
CA ALA A 30 9.94 5.97 18.74
C ALA A 30 10.16 7.38 18.15
N ALA A 31 10.53 7.45 16.87
CA ALA A 31 10.72 8.71 16.14
C ALA A 31 9.40 9.46 15.96
N SER A 32 8.31 8.78 15.57
CA SER A 32 7.01 9.42 15.35
C SER A 32 6.40 10.04 16.62
N ARG A 33 6.79 9.56 17.80
CA ARG A 33 6.41 10.18 19.09
C ARG A 33 7.22 11.44 19.43
N LYS A 34 8.45 11.55 18.94
CA LYS A 34 9.39 12.64 19.29
C LYS A 34 9.43 13.76 18.25
N THR A 35 9.21 13.43 16.98
CA THR A 35 9.18 14.39 15.88
C THR A 35 7.75 14.49 15.35
N ARG A 36 7.27 15.73 15.18
CA ARG A 36 5.99 16.06 14.52
C ARG A 36 5.80 15.13 13.32
N GLN A 37 4.77 14.28 13.29
CA GLN A 37 4.59 13.15 12.35
C GLN A 37 5.21 13.41 10.97
N LEU A 38 6.49 13.07 10.79
CA LEU A 38 7.19 13.26 9.52
C LEU A 38 6.87 12.12 8.55
N TYR A 39 6.35 11.02 9.08
CA TYR A 39 6.12 9.77 8.39
C TYR A 39 4.73 9.24 8.72
N THR A 40 3.98 8.85 7.69
CA THR A 40 2.70 8.16 7.81
C THR A 40 2.86 6.73 7.33
N TRP A 41 2.24 5.80 8.06
CA TRP A 41 2.13 4.41 7.66
C TRP A 41 0.87 4.27 6.82
N VAL A 42 1.03 3.86 5.56
CA VAL A 42 -0.09 3.57 4.67
C VAL A 42 -0.08 2.09 4.37
N ARG A 43 -1.22 1.46 4.61
CA ARG A 43 -1.43 0.04 4.31
C ARG A 43 -1.91 -0.08 2.88
N PHE A 44 -1.23 -0.90 2.10
CA PHE A 44 -1.56 -1.23 0.73
C PHE A 44 -2.05 -2.68 0.65
N ILE A 45 -2.99 -2.90 -0.27
CA ILE A 45 -3.36 -4.22 -0.75
C ILE A 45 -2.74 -4.37 -2.12
N GLU A 46 -1.84 -5.33 -2.26
CA GLU A 46 -1.24 -5.68 -3.52
C GLU A 46 -1.81 -7.00 -4.01
N PHE A 47 -2.13 -7.06 -5.31
CA PHE A 47 -2.76 -8.23 -5.92
C PHE A 47 -2.47 -8.28 -7.41
N GLU A 48 -2.77 -9.43 -8.00
CA GLU A 48 -2.66 -9.68 -9.42
C GLU A 48 -4.06 -9.89 -10.02
N THR A 49 -4.36 -9.29 -11.16
CA THR A 49 -5.60 -9.56 -11.89
C THR A 49 -5.51 -10.87 -12.68
N GLU A 50 -6.62 -11.34 -13.23
CA GLU A 50 -6.63 -12.51 -14.11
C GLU A 50 -5.63 -12.37 -15.28
N GLU A 51 -5.53 -11.15 -15.83
CA GLU A 51 -4.60 -10.75 -16.89
C GLU A 51 -3.12 -10.69 -16.48
N ARG A 52 -2.78 -11.14 -15.26
CA ARG A 52 -1.42 -11.10 -14.70
C ARG A 52 -0.87 -9.69 -14.45
N VAL A 53 -1.74 -8.68 -14.41
CA VAL A 53 -1.36 -7.31 -14.09
C VAL A 53 -1.34 -7.12 -12.58
N ARG A 54 -0.25 -6.58 -12.04
CA ARG A 54 -0.11 -6.30 -10.60
C ARG A 54 -0.57 -4.90 -10.27
N PHE A 55 -1.42 -4.80 -9.26
CA PHE A 55 -1.90 -3.53 -8.71
C PHE A 55 -1.53 -3.42 -7.23
N GLY A 56 -1.28 -2.20 -6.79
CA GLY A 56 -1.11 -1.86 -5.37
C GLY A 56 -2.01 -0.67 -5.04
N ILE A 57 -3.07 -0.93 -4.29
CA ILE A 57 -4.06 0.07 -3.90
C ILE A 57 -3.94 0.37 -2.40
N GLN A 58 -4.24 1.59 -1.98
CA GLN A 58 -4.32 1.89 -0.56
C GLN A 58 -5.55 1.21 0.03
N ALA A 59 -5.41 0.56 1.18
CA ALA A 59 -6.50 -0.14 1.86
C ALA A 59 -7.64 0.81 2.25
N GLU A 60 -7.35 2.10 2.46
CA GLU A 60 -8.34 3.15 2.74
C GLU A 60 -9.30 3.41 1.56
N LEU A 61 -8.92 3.05 0.34
CA LEU A 61 -9.73 3.23 -0.87
C LEU A 61 -10.64 2.03 -1.16
N VAL A 62 -10.49 0.93 -0.41
CA VAL A 62 -11.28 -0.28 -0.59
C VAL A 62 -12.63 -0.12 0.09
N ASP A 63 -13.69 -0.45 -0.64
CA ASP A 63 -15.03 -0.54 -0.06
C ASP A 63 -15.15 -1.81 0.79
N ALA A 64 -14.85 -1.68 2.08
CA ALA A 64 -14.93 -2.77 3.05
C ALA A 64 -16.36 -3.34 3.23
N ARG A 65 -17.41 -2.67 2.73
CA ARG A 65 -18.78 -3.21 2.75
C ARG A 65 -19.01 -4.22 1.64
N ARG A 66 -18.32 -4.04 0.51
CA ARG A 66 -18.43 -4.90 -0.68
C ARG A 66 -17.29 -5.91 -0.77
N THR A 67 -16.13 -5.58 -0.22
CA THR A 67 -14.96 -6.46 -0.16
C THR A 67 -14.79 -7.01 1.25
N CYS A 68 -14.87 -8.34 1.36
CA CYS A 68 -14.63 -9.04 2.61
C CYS A 68 -13.11 -9.13 2.88
N LEU A 69 -12.56 -8.10 3.53
CA LEU A 69 -11.12 -7.99 3.82
C LEU A 69 -10.55 -9.20 4.60
N GLU A 70 -11.37 -9.84 5.44
CA GLU A 70 -10.98 -11.01 6.24
C GLU A 70 -10.74 -12.28 5.40
N ARG A 71 -11.33 -12.35 4.21
CA ARG A 71 -11.19 -13.51 3.29
C ARG A 71 -10.03 -13.35 2.31
N LEU A 72 -9.51 -12.14 2.13
CA LEU A 72 -8.48 -11.80 1.14
C LEU A 72 -7.19 -12.62 1.24
N THR A 73 -6.81 -13.08 2.42
CA THR A 73 -5.58 -13.86 2.63
C THR A 73 -5.82 -15.35 2.87
N SER A 74 -7.08 -15.78 2.99
CA SER A 74 -7.41 -17.11 3.51
C SER A 74 -7.76 -18.12 2.42
N GLU A 75 -8.17 -17.66 1.23
CA GLU A 75 -8.58 -18.54 0.12
C GLU A 75 -7.64 -18.39 -1.08
N PRO A 76 -7.16 -19.52 -1.66
CA PRO A 76 -6.31 -19.53 -2.86
C PRO A 76 -7.07 -19.21 -4.16
N CYS A 77 -8.32 -18.74 -4.05
CA CYS A 77 -9.22 -18.45 -5.16
C CYS A 77 -9.11 -16.97 -5.58
N THR A 78 -9.60 -16.66 -6.78
CA THR A 78 -9.84 -15.28 -7.19
C THR A 78 -10.89 -14.63 -6.27
N GLN A 79 -10.66 -13.38 -5.87
CA GLN A 79 -11.51 -12.62 -4.97
C GLN A 79 -11.83 -11.26 -5.54
N ASP A 80 -13.04 -10.78 -5.27
CA ASP A 80 -13.50 -9.48 -5.76
C ASP A 80 -13.08 -8.34 -4.83
N ILE A 81 -12.35 -7.37 -5.38
CA ILE A 81 -11.97 -6.13 -4.71
C ILE A 81 -12.76 -4.98 -5.33
N TRP A 82 -13.52 -4.30 -4.49
CA TRP A 82 -14.31 -3.11 -4.81
C TRP A 82 -13.66 -1.90 -4.20
N LEU A 83 -13.53 -0.84 -4.99
CA LEU A 83 -13.08 0.46 -4.53
C LEU A 83 -14.28 1.37 -4.21
N LEU A 84 -14.03 2.38 -3.38
CA LEU A 84 -15.02 3.39 -3.01
C LEU A 84 -15.55 4.20 -4.21
N ASP A 85 -14.77 4.30 -5.29
CA ASP A 85 -15.19 4.96 -6.54
C ASP A 85 -16.07 4.08 -7.44
N GLY A 86 -16.33 2.83 -7.03
CA GLY A 86 -17.11 1.85 -7.77
C GLY A 86 -16.31 0.95 -8.71
N THR A 87 -14.99 1.14 -8.82
CA THR A 87 -14.12 0.26 -9.60
C THR A 87 -14.08 -1.14 -8.99
N HIS A 88 -14.07 -2.16 -9.86
CA HIS A 88 -14.07 -3.56 -9.49
C HIS A 88 -12.87 -4.28 -10.11
N PHE A 89 -12.24 -5.14 -9.31
CA PHE A 89 -11.14 -5.99 -9.73
C PHE A 89 -11.39 -7.43 -9.29
N THR A 90 -11.14 -8.37 -10.20
CA THR A 90 -10.95 -9.78 -9.86
C THR A 90 -9.47 -10.01 -9.54
N ALA A 91 -9.18 -10.33 -8.28
CA ALA A 91 -7.83 -10.34 -7.73
C ALA A 91 -7.39 -11.74 -7.29
N ARG A 92 -6.12 -12.08 -7.47
CA ARG A 92 -5.44 -13.27 -6.92
C ARG A 92 -4.09 -12.89 -6.33
N ASN A 93 -3.43 -13.82 -5.63
CA ASN A 93 -2.13 -13.58 -4.99
C ASN A 93 -2.14 -12.29 -4.15
N ILE A 94 -3.11 -12.17 -3.24
CA ILE A 94 -3.38 -10.95 -2.51
C ILE A 94 -2.49 -10.91 -1.26
N TYR A 95 -1.76 -9.81 -1.08
CA TYR A 95 -0.92 -9.59 0.08
C TYR A 95 -1.04 -8.17 0.60
N PHE A 96 -0.92 -8.03 1.91
CA PHE A 96 -0.91 -6.73 2.57
C PHE A 96 0.52 -6.27 2.75
N THR A 97 0.79 -5.04 2.32
CA THR A 97 2.10 -4.40 2.49
C THR A 97 1.92 -3.09 3.22
N GLU A 98 2.77 -2.82 4.20
CA GLU A 98 2.82 -1.51 4.86
C GLU A 98 3.98 -0.70 4.28
N ARG A 99 3.68 0.52 3.83
CA ARG A 99 4.67 1.45 3.29
C ARG A 99 4.68 2.73 4.11
N ILE A 100 5.88 3.24 4.31
CA ILE A 100 6.11 4.50 5.00
C ILE A 100 6.20 5.58 3.93
N THR A 101 5.37 6.60 4.09
CA THR A 101 5.28 7.74 3.20
C THR A 101 5.53 9.03 3.98
N SER A 102 6.13 10.03 3.33
CA SER A 102 6.35 11.33 3.96
C SER A 102 5.03 12.02 4.23
N ALA A 103 4.84 12.58 5.43
CA ALA A 103 3.58 13.26 5.79
C ALA A 103 3.22 14.45 4.89
N ASP A 104 4.21 15.07 4.22
CA ASP A 104 3.99 16.15 3.24
C ASP A 104 3.25 15.70 1.97
N ALA A 105 3.23 14.39 1.67
CA ALA A 105 2.54 13.85 0.49
C ALA A 105 1.01 13.98 0.58
N ARG A 106 0.44 14.06 1.79
CA ARG A 106 -1.01 14.32 1.97
C ARG A 106 -1.41 15.76 1.62
N ASN A 107 -0.45 16.69 1.49
CA ASN A 107 -0.74 18.12 1.32
C ASN A 107 -0.63 18.63 -0.12
N ARG A 108 -0.33 17.76 -1.10
CA ARG A 108 -0.30 18.15 -2.52
C ARG A 108 -1.11 17.20 -3.40
N ARG A 109 -2.38 17.59 -3.55
CA ARG A 109 -3.23 17.42 -4.74
C ARG A 109 -3.71 15.99 -5.02
N GLY A 110 -5.01 15.91 -5.27
CA GLY A 110 -5.68 14.71 -5.75
C GLY A 110 -4.92 14.08 -6.90
N TRP A 111 -4.81 12.76 -6.83
CA TRP A 111 -4.21 11.96 -7.89
C TRP A 111 -5.12 12.09 -9.12
N GLN A 112 -4.71 12.95 -10.03
CA GLN A 112 -5.27 13.07 -11.37
C GLN A 112 -4.90 11.81 -12.15
N ASN A 113 -5.92 11.26 -12.82
CA ASN A 113 -5.81 10.26 -13.87
C ASN A 113 -4.61 10.56 -14.79
N VAL A 114 -3.73 9.58 -14.97
CA VAL A 114 -2.74 9.64 -16.05
C VAL A 114 -3.30 8.85 -17.23
N THR A 115 -4.12 9.53 -18.01
CA THR A 115 -4.42 9.15 -19.39
C THR A 115 -3.18 9.46 -20.23
N ALA A 116 -2.51 8.42 -20.75
CA ALA A 116 -1.72 8.54 -21.98
C ALA A 116 -2.70 8.85 -23.15
N PRO A 117 -2.31 9.51 -24.27
CA PRO A 117 -1.01 9.35 -24.96
C PRO A 117 -0.40 10.62 -25.58
N GLY A 118 0.79 10.48 -26.17
CA GLY A 118 1.47 11.48 -27.01
C GLY A 118 2.94 11.18 -27.16
#